data_AF-A0AAD3R7T8-F1
#
_entry.id   AF-A0AAD3R7T8-F1
#
_cell.length_a   1.000
_cell.length_b   1.000
_cell.length_c   1.000
_cell.angle_alpha   90.00
_cell.angle_beta   90.00
_cell.angle_gamma   90.00
#
_symmetry.space_group_name_H-M   'P 1'
#
loop_
_entity.id
_entity.type
_entity.pdbx_description
1 polymer ?
#
loop_
_entity_poly.entity_id
_entity_poly.type
_entity_poly.pdbx_seq_one_letter_code
_entity_poly.pdbx_strand_id
1 'polypeptide(L)'
;KEVVYKKKESIFSLEESEFRQPAVLTLQVWDYDRIAANDFLGSIELRLSDMVRAAKSSNKCTIEMAKDRAGPRFSIFRAKKMKGWWPLTRLKTAEDFEREEKEREEAKKKGKKKKKKKDKRSKMRPEDIQYTDSSGNTFLLMGKVEAELQLVALEQAEANPVGRARKEPEPLDKPNRPTTTFNWFINPMKTFIFLIWKKFKKYIIAFAILAVLTLFLVLILYTLPGQISSLIIKG
;
A
#
# COMPACT_ATOMS: atom_id res chain seq x y z
N LYS A 1 22.18 -22.29 -12.68
CA LYS A 1 21.28 -22.70 -13.79
C LYS A 1 20.91 -21.45 -14.59
N GLU A 2 20.97 -21.55 -15.90
CA GLU A 2 20.64 -20.47 -16.83
C GLU A 2 19.29 -20.77 -17.47
N VAL A 3 18.53 -19.73 -17.76
CA VAL A 3 17.33 -19.83 -18.58
C VAL A 3 17.81 -19.82 -20.02
N VAL A 4 17.51 -20.90 -20.74
CA VAL A 4 17.74 -21.00 -22.18
C VAL A 4 16.39 -20.76 -22.84
N TYR A 5 16.30 -19.77 -23.72
CA TYR A 5 15.12 -19.57 -24.54
C TYR A 5 15.55 -19.40 -26.00
N LYS A 6 14.70 -19.89 -26.91
CA LYS A 6 14.88 -19.75 -28.35
C LYS A 6 14.07 -18.56 -28.81
N LYS A 7 14.71 -17.61 -29.50
CA LYS A 7 14.03 -16.46 -30.09
C LYS A 7 14.69 -16.10 -31.42
N LYS A 8 13.86 -15.79 -32.42
CA LYS A 8 14.33 -15.15 -33.65
C LYS A 8 14.84 -13.74 -33.36
N GLU A 9 16.08 -13.46 -33.72
CA GLU A 9 16.71 -12.16 -33.47
C GLU A 9 16.04 -11.03 -34.26
N SER A 10 15.46 -11.35 -35.40
CA SER A 10 14.73 -10.42 -36.25
C SER A 10 13.51 -11.10 -36.85
N ILE A 11 12.50 -10.30 -37.23
CA ILE A 11 11.30 -10.77 -37.93
C ILE A 11 11.66 -11.49 -39.25
N PHE A 12 12.86 -11.22 -39.78
CA PHE A 12 13.39 -11.80 -41.01
C PHE A 12 14.46 -12.90 -40.79
N SER A 13 14.82 -13.24 -39.55
CA SER A 13 15.79 -14.32 -39.31
C SER A 13 15.10 -15.68 -39.50
N LEU A 14 15.67 -16.50 -40.37
CA LEU A 14 15.13 -17.84 -40.65
C LEU A 14 15.36 -18.78 -39.45
N GLU A 15 16.51 -18.65 -38.79
CA GLU A 15 16.93 -19.48 -37.66
C GLU A 15 16.59 -18.84 -36.31
N GLU A 16 16.28 -19.71 -35.34
CA GLU A 16 16.04 -19.36 -33.95
C GLU A 16 17.36 -19.39 -33.17
N SER A 17 17.79 -18.24 -32.63
CA SER A 17 18.97 -18.15 -31.77
C SER A 17 18.65 -18.63 -30.36
N GLU A 18 19.57 -19.39 -29.75
CA GLU A 18 19.51 -19.81 -28.35
C GLU A 18 20.15 -18.75 -27.44
N PHE A 19 19.34 -18.11 -26.60
CA PHE A 19 19.81 -17.13 -25.62
C PHE A 19 19.91 -17.76 -24.23
N ARG A 20 21.08 -17.63 -23.60
CA ARG A 20 21.34 -18.07 -22.22
C ARG A 20 21.40 -16.85 -21.30
N GLN A 21 20.44 -16.73 -20.40
CA GLN A 21 20.41 -15.64 -19.42
C GLN A 21 20.35 -16.19 -17.99
N PRO A 22 20.96 -15.51 -17.00
CA PRO A 22 20.80 -15.91 -15.62
C PRO A 22 19.34 -15.73 -15.20
N ALA A 23 18.79 -16.71 -14.48
CA ALA A 23 17.45 -16.59 -13.91
C ALA A 23 17.47 -15.53 -12.79
N VAL A 24 16.93 -14.34 -13.06
CA VAL A 24 16.83 -13.22 -12.11
C VAL A 24 15.35 -12.92 -11.87
N LEU A 25 14.96 -12.89 -10.60
CA LEU A 25 13.63 -12.48 -10.16
C LEU A 25 13.72 -11.04 -9.65
N THR A 26 12.98 -10.14 -10.27
CA THR A 26 12.85 -8.74 -9.81
C THR A 26 11.48 -8.53 -9.19
N LEU A 27 11.46 -8.10 -7.93
CA LEU A 27 10.23 -7.75 -7.21
C LEU A 27 10.21 -6.24 -7.02
N GLN A 28 9.16 -5.60 -7.52
CA GLN A 28 8.95 -4.16 -7.38
C GLN A 28 7.68 -3.91 -6.58
N VAL A 29 7.75 -2.96 -5.64
CA VAL A 29 6.61 -2.56 -4.82
C VAL A 29 6.28 -1.10 -5.08
N TRP A 30 5.01 -0.87 -5.39
CA TRP A 30 4.43 0.43 -5.71
C TRP A 30 3.29 0.69 -4.73
N ASP A 31 3.20 1.91 -4.20
CA ASP A 31 2.02 2.34 -3.47
C ASP A 31 0.92 2.69 -4.47
N TYR A 32 -0.25 2.11 -4.28
CA TYR A 32 -1.40 2.36 -5.14
C TYR A 32 -2.26 3.45 -4.53
N ASP A 33 -2.03 4.68 -4.99
CA ASP A 33 -2.84 5.83 -4.61
C ASP A 33 -4.02 6.01 -5.55
N ARG A 34 -5.20 6.25 -4.97
CA ARG A 34 -6.44 6.42 -5.73
C ARG A 34 -6.54 7.80 -6.42
N ILE A 35 -5.73 8.76 -5.99
CA ILE A 35 -5.87 10.19 -6.32
C ILE A 35 -4.60 10.76 -6.95
N ALA A 36 -3.42 10.26 -6.58
CA ALA A 36 -2.12 10.71 -7.09
C ALA A 36 -1.48 9.66 -8.01
N ALA A 37 -0.32 10.01 -8.60
CA ALA A 37 0.51 9.03 -9.31
C ALA A 37 1.02 7.97 -8.32
N ASN A 38 1.19 6.72 -8.80
CA ASN A 38 1.67 5.63 -7.96
C ASN A 38 3.14 5.88 -7.57
N ASP A 39 3.41 5.86 -6.27
CA ASP A 39 4.75 6.08 -5.74
C ASP A 39 5.55 4.78 -5.72
N PHE A 40 6.76 4.81 -6.28
CA PHE A 40 7.69 3.69 -6.21
C PHE A 40 8.30 3.58 -4.80
N LEU A 41 7.99 2.49 -4.10
CA LEU A 41 8.45 2.27 -2.73
C LEU A 41 9.82 1.57 -2.69
N GLY A 42 10.09 0.66 -3.62
CA GLY A 42 11.39 -0.01 -3.69
C GLY A 42 11.37 -1.27 -4.54
N SER A 43 12.56 -1.80 -4.80
CA SER A 43 12.75 -3.02 -5.56
C SER A 43 13.77 -3.94 -4.89
N ILE A 44 13.71 -5.21 -5.23
CA ILE A 44 14.75 -6.18 -4.93
C ILE A 44 14.97 -7.07 -6.14
N GLU A 45 16.24 -7.33 -6.42
CA GLU A 45 16.66 -8.24 -7.48
C GLU A 45 17.33 -9.47 -6.86
N LEU A 46 16.78 -10.64 -7.15
CA LEU A 46 17.24 -11.91 -6.62
C LEU A 46 17.66 -12.82 -7.77
N ARG A 47 18.97 -13.06 -7.90
CA ARG A 47 19.49 -14.06 -8.82
C ARG A 47 19.16 -15.46 -8.28
N LEU A 48 18.27 -16.20 -8.94
CA LEU A 48 17.72 -17.47 -8.42
C LEU A 48 18.78 -18.56 -8.19
N SER A 49 19.87 -18.51 -8.94
CA SER A 49 21.00 -19.43 -8.76
C SER A 49 21.78 -19.18 -7.48
N ASP A 50 21.85 -17.94 -7.02
CA ASP A 50 22.72 -17.50 -5.93
C ASP A 50 22.12 -16.25 -5.27
N MET A 51 21.06 -16.45 -4.50
CA MET A 51 20.33 -15.38 -3.82
C MET A 51 20.67 -15.35 -2.33
N VAL A 52 20.52 -14.18 -1.71
CA VAL A 52 20.70 -14.02 -0.26
C VAL A 52 19.62 -14.81 0.50
N ARG A 53 20.03 -15.58 1.51
CA ARG A 53 19.11 -16.36 2.35
C ARG A 53 18.10 -15.45 3.04
N ALA A 54 16.83 -15.83 2.96
CA ALA A 54 15.73 -15.14 3.64
C ALA A 54 15.93 -15.08 5.16
N ALA A 55 15.58 -13.95 5.78
CA ALA A 55 15.50 -13.87 7.24
C ALA A 55 14.21 -14.55 7.73
N LYS A 56 14.29 -15.32 8.82
CA LYS A 56 13.11 -16.00 9.39
C LYS A 56 12.11 -15.06 10.08
N SER A 57 12.54 -13.85 10.43
CA SER A 57 11.73 -12.86 11.15
C SER A 57 12.06 -11.45 10.67
N SER A 58 11.07 -10.56 10.66
CA SER A 58 11.24 -9.16 10.29
C SER A 58 12.35 -8.46 11.08
N ASN A 59 12.54 -8.79 12.37
CA ASN A 59 13.57 -8.16 13.20
C ASN A 59 15.01 -8.50 12.76
N LYS A 60 15.22 -9.70 12.20
CA LYS A 60 16.55 -10.16 11.72
C LYS A 60 16.85 -9.70 10.29
N CYS A 61 15.86 -9.16 9.59
CA CYS A 61 16.03 -8.61 8.26
C CYS A 61 16.70 -7.23 8.37
N THR A 62 17.98 -7.13 8.02
CA THR A 62 18.75 -5.88 8.07
C THR A 62 19.09 -5.41 6.65
N ILE A 63 19.49 -4.15 6.54
CA ILE A 63 19.93 -3.57 5.27
C ILE A 63 21.22 -4.21 4.74
N GLU A 64 22.02 -4.82 5.61
CA GLU A 64 23.24 -5.54 5.23
C GLU A 64 22.97 -6.70 4.28
N MET A 65 21.78 -7.29 4.36
CA MET A 65 21.34 -8.35 3.44
C MET A 65 21.16 -7.85 1.99
N ALA A 66 20.99 -6.54 1.78
CA ALA A 66 20.85 -5.94 0.46
C ALA A 66 22.19 -5.61 -0.22
N LYS A 67 23.31 -5.71 0.51
CA LYS A 67 24.65 -5.50 -0.06
C LYS A 67 24.98 -6.66 -1.00
N ASP A 68 25.65 -6.38 -2.11
CA ASP A 68 25.93 -7.37 -3.17
C ASP A 68 26.64 -8.65 -2.68
N ARG A 69 27.53 -8.51 -1.70
CA ARG A 69 28.31 -9.62 -1.13
C ARG A 69 27.71 -10.18 0.17
N ALA A 70 26.45 -9.91 0.45
CA ALA A 70 25.78 -10.45 1.62
C ALA A 70 25.73 -11.99 1.56
N GLY A 71 26.13 -12.62 2.66
CA GLY A 71 26.03 -14.06 2.89
C GLY A 71 25.14 -14.36 4.09
N PRO A 72 24.65 -15.61 4.25
CA PRO A 72 24.86 -16.78 3.39
C PRO A 72 23.96 -16.76 2.15
N ARG A 73 24.49 -17.23 1.03
CA ARG A 73 23.74 -17.33 -0.24
C ARG A 73 23.24 -18.74 -0.48
N PHE A 74 22.17 -18.87 -1.25
CA PHE A 74 21.59 -20.16 -1.58
C PHE A 74 20.94 -20.16 -2.96
N SER A 75 20.80 -21.36 -3.52
CA SER A 75 20.14 -21.58 -4.80
C SER A 75 18.73 -22.11 -4.58
N ILE A 76 17.71 -21.43 -5.12
CA ILE A 76 16.33 -21.94 -5.05
C ILE A 76 16.18 -23.26 -5.82
N PHE A 77 17.00 -23.48 -6.86
CA PHE A 77 16.99 -24.71 -7.65
C PHE A 77 17.40 -25.95 -6.86
N ARG A 78 18.14 -25.78 -5.74
CA ARG A 78 18.52 -26.88 -4.84
C ARG A 78 17.50 -27.05 -3.71
N ALA A 79 16.97 -25.95 -3.18
CA ALA A 79 16.03 -25.96 -2.06
C ALA A 79 14.57 -26.26 -2.47
N LYS A 80 14.19 -25.97 -3.72
CA LYS A 80 12.82 -26.01 -4.30
C LYS A 80 11.79 -25.08 -3.63
N LYS A 81 11.87 -24.86 -2.33
CA LYS A 81 10.96 -24.00 -1.57
C LYS A 81 11.72 -23.13 -0.57
N MET A 82 11.25 -21.91 -0.39
CA MET A 82 11.85 -20.93 0.52
C MET A 82 10.77 -19.96 1.01
N LYS A 83 10.87 -19.57 2.27
CA LYS A 83 10.03 -18.54 2.88
C LYS A 83 10.88 -17.65 3.75
N GLY A 84 10.62 -16.35 3.72
CA GLY A 84 11.14 -15.43 4.71
C GLY A 84 11.08 -13.98 4.27
N TRP A 85 11.94 -13.18 4.89
CA TRP A 85 11.95 -11.73 4.79
C TRP A 85 13.16 -11.25 4.00
N TRP A 86 12.93 -10.28 3.12
CA TRP A 86 13.97 -9.54 2.40
C TRP A 86 13.80 -8.03 2.57
N PRO A 87 14.92 -7.28 2.61
CA PRO A 87 14.87 -5.83 2.62
C PRO A 87 14.51 -5.29 1.22
N LEU A 88 13.63 -4.29 1.16
CA LEU A 88 13.40 -3.51 -0.06
C LEU A 88 14.23 -2.24 -0.03
N THR A 89 14.95 -2.00 -1.12
CA THR A 89 15.81 -0.84 -1.27
C THR A 89 15.33 0.04 -2.41
N ARG A 90 15.57 1.34 -2.27
CA ARG A 90 15.29 2.34 -3.30
C ARG A 90 16.53 3.19 -3.49
N LEU A 91 16.88 3.49 -4.74
CA LEU A 91 17.94 4.44 -5.03
C LEU A 91 17.53 5.82 -4.51
N LYS A 92 18.43 6.49 -3.80
CA LYS A 92 18.18 7.83 -3.29
C LYS A 92 18.15 8.83 -4.45
N THR A 93 17.05 9.56 -4.58
CA THR A 93 16.85 10.54 -5.66
C THR A 93 17.38 11.92 -5.23
N ALA A 94 17.68 12.81 -6.19
CA ALA A 94 18.07 14.20 -5.92
C ALA A 94 17.11 14.91 -4.94
N GLU A 95 15.80 14.70 -5.11
CA GLU A 95 14.75 15.25 -4.24
C GLU A 95 14.89 14.81 -2.78
N ASP A 96 15.34 13.57 -2.52
CA ASP A 96 15.58 13.09 -1.16
C ASP A 96 16.77 13.81 -0.51
N PHE A 97 17.81 14.09 -1.29
CA PHE A 97 18.97 14.85 -0.81
C PHE A 97 18.56 16.27 -0.44
N GLU A 98 17.83 16.96 -1.33
CA GLU A 98 17.33 18.31 -1.04
C GLU A 98 16.42 18.34 0.18
N ARG A 99 15.55 17.33 0.34
CA ARG A 99 14.67 17.23 1.49
C ARG A 99 15.45 17.05 2.78
N GLU A 100 16.48 16.20 2.78
CA GLU A 100 17.35 16.02 3.93
C GLU A 100 18.10 17.31 4.30
N GLU A 101 18.56 18.07 3.31
CA GLU A 101 19.19 19.38 3.51
C GLU A 101 18.21 20.40 4.09
N LYS A 102 16.99 20.52 3.54
CA LYS A 102 15.92 21.37 4.06
C LYS A 102 15.59 21.01 5.51
N GLU A 103 15.49 19.72 5.84
CA GLU A 103 15.26 19.26 7.21
C GLU A 103 16.43 19.61 8.15
N ARG A 104 17.68 19.50 7.68
CA ARG A 104 18.87 19.93 8.45
C ARG A 104 18.89 21.44 8.68
N GLU A 105 18.56 22.24 7.67
CA GLU A 105 18.45 23.69 7.79
C GLU A 105 17.33 24.09 8.75
N GLU A 106 16.16 23.50 8.62
CA GLU A 106 15.04 23.74 9.52
C GLU A 106 15.37 23.35 10.96
N ALA A 107 16.11 22.26 11.16
CA ALA A 107 16.58 21.85 12.49
C ALA A 107 17.57 22.85 13.09
N LYS A 108 18.46 23.44 12.26
CA LYS A 108 19.35 24.54 12.68
C LYS A 108 18.56 25.81 13.03
N LYS A 109 17.55 26.15 12.21
CA LYS A 109 16.68 27.34 12.39
C LYS A 109 15.75 27.20 13.62
N LYS A 110 15.22 26.01 13.89
CA LYS A 110 14.36 25.69 15.04
C LYS A 110 15.22 25.30 16.26
N GLY A 111 16.01 26.22 16.80
CA GLY A 111 16.84 25.99 17.98
C GLY A 111 16.07 25.29 19.12
N LYS A 112 16.46 24.05 19.46
CA LYS A 112 16.08 23.16 20.60
C LYS A 112 14.62 23.12 21.15
N LYS A 113 13.67 23.96 20.73
CA LYS A 113 12.42 24.22 21.48
C LYS A 113 11.12 23.62 20.94
N LYS A 114 11.15 22.81 19.89
CA LYS A 114 9.99 21.94 19.55
C LYS A 114 10.47 20.54 19.22
N LYS A 115 10.44 19.65 20.22
CA LYS A 115 10.50 18.19 20.01
C LYS A 115 9.22 17.77 19.27
N LYS A 116 9.20 17.93 17.95
CA LYS A 116 8.22 17.23 17.08
C LYS A 116 8.33 15.74 17.43
N LYS A 117 7.21 15.05 17.61
CA LYS A 117 7.16 13.63 17.97
C LYS A 117 7.99 12.86 16.93
N LYS A 118 9.24 12.52 17.27
CA LYS A 118 10.20 11.90 16.34
C LYS A 118 9.63 10.56 15.90
N ASP A 119 9.36 10.41 14.61
CA ASP A 119 8.91 9.15 14.02
C ASP A 119 9.91 8.04 14.34
N LYS A 120 9.43 6.80 14.48
CA LYS A 120 10.28 5.65 14.84
C LYS A 120 11.53 5.53 13.94
N ARG A 121 11.40 5.88 12.66
CA ARG A 121 12.50 5.88 11.67
C ARG A 121 13.61 6.88 12.01
N SER A 122 13.27 8.05 12.55
CA SER A 122 14.23 9.09 12.95
C SER A 122 15.03 8.78 14.23
N LYS A 123 14.68 7.70 14.94
CA LYS A 123 15.44 7.18 16.09
C LYS A 123 16.42 6.07 15.71
N MET A 124 16.33 5.55 14.48
CA MET A 124 17.16 4.45 14.02
C MET A 124 18.54 4.98 13.58
N ARG A 125 19.58 4.15 13.66
CA ARG A 125 20.93 4.55 13.25
C ARG A 125 20.95 4.72 11.72
N PRO A 126 21.67 5.72 11.18
CA PRO A 126 21.75 5.92 9.73
C PRO A 126 22.24 4.69 8.96
N GLU A 127 23.14 3.90 9.56
CA GLU A 127 23.68 2.65 9.02
C GLU A 127 22.61 1.56 8.80
N ASP A 128 21.54 1.59 9.59
CA ASP A 128 20.43 0.64 9.44
C ASP A 128 19.42 1.08 8.35
N ILE A 129 19.54 2.32 7.87
CA ILE A 129 18.61 2.97 6.93
C ILE A 129 19.22 3.11 5.54
N GLN A 130 20.53 3.38 5.46
CA GLN A 130 21.22 3.70 4.21
C GLN A 130 22.46 2.84 4.06
N TYR A 131 22.72 2.36 2.85
CA TYR A 131 24.03 1.84 2.48
C TYR A 131 24.48 2.44 1.16
N THR A 132 25.79 2.57 1.03
CA THR A 132 26.43 2.96 -0.22
C THR A 132 26.98 1.71 -0.87
N ASP A 133 26.76 1.59 -2.18
CA ASP A 133 27.32 0.51 -2.97
C ASP A 133 28.72 0.87 -3.50
N SER A 134 29.42 -0.12 -4.03
CA SER A 134 30.76 0.00 -4.65
C SER A 134 30.81 1.03 -5.78
N SER A 135 29.68 1.27 -6.46
CA SER A 135 29.54 2.29 -7.51
C SER A 135 29.27 3.71 -7.00
N GLY A 136 29.25 3.93 -5.67
CA GLY A 136 28.98 5.24 -5.07
C GLY A 136 27.50 5.63 -4.97
N ASN A 137 26.60 4.76 -5.44
CA ASN A 137 25.15 4.97 -5.31
C ASN A 137 24.69 4.71 -3.87
N THR A 138 23.82 5.58 -3.36
CA THR A 138 23.22 5.41 -2.02
C THR A 138 21.83 4.84 -2.13
N PHE A 139 21.59 3.77 -1.37
CA PHE A 139 20.32 3.06 -1.33
C PHE A 139 19.69 3.22 0.04
N LEU A 140 18.39 3.48 0.05
CA LEU A 140 17.56 3.63 1.24
C LEU A 140 16.73 2.37 1.47
N LEU A 141 16.74 1.84 2.69
CA LEU A 141 15.83 0.78 3.12
C LEU A 141 14.44 1.36 3.32
N MET A 142 13.50 0.99 2.45
CA MET A 142 12.13 1.50 2.45
C MET A 142 11.16 0.59 3.18
N GLY A 143 11.42 -0.72 3.18
CA GLY A 143 10.56 -1.69 3.82
C GLY A 143 11.17 -3.08 3.89
N LYS A 144 10.36 -4.03 4.36
CA LYS A 144 10.70 -5.45 4.43
C LYS A 144 9.53 -6.22 3.83
N VAL A 145 9.82 -7.15 2.94
CA VAL A 145 8.82 -7.99 2.28
C VAL A 145 8.96 -9.41 2.79
N GLU A 146 7.84 -9.97 3.23
CA GLU A 146 7.70 -11.40 3.43
C GLU A 146 7.25 -12.03 2.11
N ALA A 147 7.99 -13.02 1.63
CA ALA A 147 7.64 -13.77 0.45
C ALA A 147 7.90 -15.27 0.64
N GLU A 148 7.09 -16.07 -0.04
CA GLU A 148 7.26 -17.51 -0.15
C GLU A 148 7.46 -17.82 -1.64
N LEU A 149 8.60 -18.41 -1.99
CA LEU A 149 8.91 -18.83 -3.36
C LEU A 149 8.95 -20.35 -3.41
N GLN A 150 8.21 -20.92 -4.35
CA GLN A 150 8.16 -22.35 -4.61
C GLN A 150 8.42 -22.60 -6.08
N LEU A 151 9.36 -23.51 -6.37
CA LEU A 151 9.67 -23.94 -7.72
C LEU A 151 8.78 -25.15 -8.07
N VAL A 152 7.93 -24.96 -9.07
CA VAL A 152 6.89 -25.89 -9.48
C VAL A 152 7.19 -26.38 -10.90
N ALA A 153 6.82 -27.62 -11.22
CA ALA A 153 6.92 -28.15 -12.59
C ALA A 153 5.83 -27.54 -13.48
N LEU A 154 6.01 -27.56 -14.80
CA LEU A 154 5.07 -26.95 -15.74
C LEU A 154 3.66 -27.54 -15.61
N GLU A 155 3.53 -28.87 -15.56
CA GLU A 155 2.24 -29.56 -15.41
C GLU A 155 1.47 -29.13 -14.15
N GLN A 156 2.18 -28.97 -13.04
CA GLN A 156 1.60 -28.53 -11.77
C GLN A 156 1.19 -27.05 -11.80
N ALA A 157 1.97 -26.21 -12.50
CA ALA A 157 1.65 -24.80 -12.68
C ALA A 157 0.46 -24.58 -13.62
N GLU A 158 0.26 -25.48 -14.60
CA GLU A 158 -0.91 -25.47 -15.49
C GLU A 158 -2.17 -25.97 -14.78
N ALA A 159 -2.05 -27.04 -13.98
CA ALA A 159 -3.16 -27.59 -13.20
C ALA A 159 -3.68 -26.61 -12.14
N ASN A 160 -2.76 -25.92 -11.45
CA ASN A 160 -3.07 -24.90 -10.45
C ASN A 160 -2.47 -23.55 -10.88
N PRO A 161 -3.14 -22.81 -11.78
CA PRO A 161 -2.64 -21.53 -12.23
C PRO A 161 -2.60 -20.54 -11.07
N VAL A 162 -1.55 -19.72 -11.02
CA VAL A 162 -1.44 -18.67 -10.00
C VAL A 162 -2.63 -17.72 -10.10
N GLY A 163 -3.26 -17.44 -8.95
CA GLY A 163 -4.36 -16.49 -8.87
C GLY A 163 -3.91 -15.11 -9.34
N ARG A 164 -4.76 -14.40 -10.11
CA ARG A 164 -4.50 -12.99 -10.42
C ARG A 164 -4.70 -12.15 -9.16
N ALA A 165 -3.61 -11.76 -8.52
CA ALA A 165 -3.58 -10.97 -7.30
C ALA A 165 -4.20 -11.68 -6.08
N ARG A 166 -5.42 -11.32 -5.68
CA ARG A 166 -6.11 -11.86 -4.48
C ARG A 166 -7.24 -12.83 -4.81
N LYS A 167 -7.29 -13.31 -6.06
CA LYS A 167 -8.26 -14.32 -6.50
C LYS A 167 -7.72 -15.71 -6.18
N GLU A 168 -8.62 -16.66 -5.95
CA GLU A 168 -8.34 -18.09 -5.85
C GLU A 168 -7.51 -18.56 -7.07
N PRO A 169 -6.66 -19.60 -6.96
CA PRO A 169 -6.65 -20.68 -5.96
C PRO A 169 -5.83 -20.46 -4.67
N GLU A 170 -4.89 -19.52 -4.62
CA GLU A 170 -4.09 -19.21 -3.40
C GLU A 170 -4.28 -17.74 -2.96
N PRO A 171 -5.42 -17.38 -2.37
CA PRO A 171 -5.66 -16.01 -1.94
C PRO A 171 -4.80 -15.66 -0.71
N LEU A 172 -3.99 -14.61 -0.83
CA LEU A 172 -3.30 -14.03 0.32
C LEU A 172 -4.29 -13.41 1.31
N ASP A 173 -3.98 -13.53 2.60
CA ASP A 173 -4.72 -12.87 3.67
C ASP A 173 -4.78 -11.36 3.44
N LYS A 174 -5.92 -10.75 3.79
CA LYS A 174 -6.07 -9.30 3.70
C LYS A 174 -5.05 -8.64 4.64
N PRO A 175 -4.28 -7.64 4.16
CA PRO A 175 -3.32 -6.95 5.02
C PRO A 175 -4.05 -6.28 6.17
N ASN A 176 -3.44 -6.31 7.36
CA ASN A 176 -3.95 -5.63 8.55
C ASN A 176 -3.77 -4.10 8.40
N ARG A 177 -4.63 -3.49 7.57
CA ARG A 177 -4.67 -2.04 7.37
C ARG A 177 -5.51 -1.43 8.49
N PRO A 178 -5.02 -0.40 9.20
CA PRO A 178 -5.89 0.37 10.08
C PRO A 178 -7.06 0.89 9.25
N THR A 179 -8.28 0.73 9.77
CA THR A 179 -9.49 1.17 9.10
C THR A 179 -9.43 2.70 8.96
N THR A 180 -9.13 3.13 7.75
CA THR A 180 -9.35 4.48 7.20
C THR A 180 -8.65 5.64 7.93
N THR A 181 -7.68 6.25 7.25
CA THR A 181 -6.93 7.48 7.61
C THR A 181 -7.77 8.77 7.64
N PHE A 182 -9.10 8.70 7.53
CA PHE A 182 -9.99 9.87 7.63
C PHE A 182 -10.31 10.29 9.07
N ASN A 183 -9.51 9.87 10.05
CA ASN A 183 -9.69 10.26 11.45
C ASN A 183 -9.52 11.78 11.68
N TRP A 184 -8.90 12.52 10.76
CA TRP A 184 -8.82 13.96 10.87
C TRP A 184 -10.09 14.69 10.40
N PHE A 185 -10.91 14.14 9.50
CA PHE A 185 -12.17 14.77 9.07
C PHE A 185 -13.39 14.22 9.81
N ILE A 186 -13.37 12.93 10.15
CA ILE A 186 -14.48 12.29 10.89
C ILE A 186 -14.48 12.71 12.37
N ASN A 187 -13.33 12.96 13.01
CA ASN A 187 -13.30 13.49 14.38
C ASN A 187 -13.91 14.89 14.53
N PRO A 188 -13.56 15.91 13.72
CA PRO A 188 -14.18 17.22 13.81
C PRO A 188 -15.66 17.19 13.43
N MET A 189 -16.06 16.33 12.50
CA MET A 189 -17.49 16.15 12.18
C MET A 189 -18.24 15.49 13.35
N LYS A 190 -17.66 14.49 14.02
CA LYS A 190 -18.26 13.87 15.21
C LYS A 190 -18.38 14.86 16.36
N THR A 191 -17.36 15.67 16.63
CA THR A 191 -17.46 16.72 17.65
C THR A 191 -18.44 17.82 17.25
N PHE A 192 -18.49 18.22 15.98
CA PHE A 192 -19.44 19.23 15.49
C PHE A 192 -20.89 18.75 15.62
N ILE A 193 -21.18 17.51 15.20
CA ILE A 193 -22.49 16.89 15.38
C ILE A 193 -22.84 16.78 16.86
N PHE A 194 -21.91 16.36 17.72
CA PHE A 194 -22.14 16.29 19.17
C PHE A 194 -22.42 17.66 19.80
N LEU A 195 -21.70 18.70 19.35
CA LEU A 195 -21.84 20.07 19.86
C LEU A 195 -23.16 20.71 19.40
N ILE A 196 -23.54 20.48 18.15
CA ILE A 196 -24.85 20.86 17.60
C ILE A 196 -25.96 20.12 18.32
N TRP A 197 -25.85 18.80 18.50
CA TRP A 197 -26.85 18.02 19.21
C TRP A 197 -27.00 18.45 20.67
N LYS A 198 -25.93 18.87 21.36
CA LYS A 198 -26.01 19.30 22.76
C LYS A 198 -26.76 20.63 22.93
N LYS A 199 -26.59 21.58 22.00
CA LYS A 199 -27.23 22.91 22.10
C LYS A 199 -28.57 23.02 21.37
N PHE A 200 -28.72 22.33 20.24
CA PHE A 200 -29.89 22.50 19.36
C PHE A 200 -30.93 21.38 19.44
N LYS A 201 -30.79 20.39 20.34
CA LYS A 201 -31.76 19.28 20.47
C LYS A 201 -33.20 19.76 20.57
N LYS A 202 -33.47 20.78 21.41
CA LYS A 202 -34.82 21.32 21.61
C LYS A 202 -35.35 22.03 20.35
N TYR A 203 -34.50 22.78 19.65
CA TYR A 203 -34.86 23.48 18.42
C TYR A 203 -35.11 22.52 17.26
N ILE A 204 -34.31 21.47 17.12
CA ILE A 204 -34.48 20.43 16.09
C ILE A 204 -35.80 19.68 16.30
N ILE A 205 -36.12 19.31 17.55
CA ILE A 205 -37.38 18.66 17.89
C ILE A 205 -38.57 19.60 17.64
N ALA A 206 -38.48 20.87 18.06
CA ALA A 206 -39.53 21.85 17.83
C ALA A 206 -39.78 22.10 16.32
N PHE A 207 -38.72 22.19 15.52
CA PHE A 207 -38.81 22.33 14.07
C PHE A 207 -39.46 21.10 13.42
N ALA A 208 -39.10 19.89 13.86
CA ALA A 208 -39.71 18.65 13.36
C ALA A 208 -41.22 18.59 13.68
N ILE A 209 -41.62 18.98 14.89
CA ILE A 209 -43.04 19.03 15.27
C ILE A 209 -43.78 20.07 14.43
N LEU A 210 -43.21 21.26 14.23
CA LEU A 210 -43.80 22.31 13.41
C LEU A 210 -43.96 21.86 11.95
N ALA A 211 -42.96 21.16 11.39
CA ALA A 211 -43.03 20.59 10.04
C ALA A 211 -44.12 19.52 9.90
N VAL A 212 -44.34 18.69 10.92
CA VAL A 212 -45.43 17.71 10.91
C VAL A 212 -46.80 18.40 11.00
N LEU A 213 -46.93 19.44 11.83
CA LEU A 213 -48.18 20.20 11.95
C LEU A 213 -48.53 20.94 10.66
N THR A 214 -47.56 21.57 9.99
CA THR A 214 -47.79 22.22 8.70
C THR A 214 -48.16 21.20 7.62
N LEU A 215 -47.49 20.05 7.58
CA LEU A 215 -47.84 18.96 6.66
C LEU A 215 -49.27 18.44 6.92
N PHE A 216 -49.67 18.30 8.17
CA PHE A 216 -51.03 17.91 8.54
C PHE A 216 -52.08 18.94 8.11
N LEU A 217 -51.82 20.23 8.31
CA LEU A 217 -52.70 21.33 7.86
C LEU A 217 -52.87 21.34 6.34
N VAL A 218 -51.79 21.15 5.59
CA VAL A 218 -51.82 21.05 4.12
C VAL A 218 -52.65 19.85 3.67
N LEU A 219 -52.50 18.70 4.32
CA LEU A 219 -53.29 17.51 4.02
C LEU A 219 -54.79 17.72 4.29
N ILE A 220 -55.16 18.39 5.38
CA ILE A 220 -56.57 18.73 5.67
C ILE A 220 -57.13 19.63 4.57
N LEU A 221 -56.45 20.73 4.23
CA LEU A 221 -56.92 21.63 3.17
C LEU A 221 -57.03 20.94 1.82
N TYR A 222 -56.15 19.98 1.54
CA TYR A 222 -56.19 19.17 0.33
C TYR A 222 -57.39 18.19 0.28
N THR A 223 -57.79 17.59 1.42
CA THR A 223 -58.87 16.60 1.46
C THR A 223 -60.27 17.20 1.66
N LEU A 224 -60.37 18.39 2.25
CA LEU A 224 -61.64 19.08 2.53
C LEU A 224 -62.57 19.29 1.30
N PRO A 225 -62.11 19.81 0.14
CA PRO A 225 -63.04 20.07 -0.97
C PRO A 225 -63.67 18.78 -1.54
N GLY A 226 -62.93 17.66 -1.53
CA GLY A 226 -63.45 16.37 -1.99
C GLY A 226 -64.52 15.79 -1.05
N GLN A 227 -64.34 15.95 0.26
CA GLN A 227 -65.32 15.46 1.25
C GLN A 227 -66.59 16.33 1.26
N ILE A 228 -66.45 17.66 1.18
CA ILE A 228 -67.60 18.58 1.13
C ILE A 228 -68.45 18.32 -0.12
N SER A 229 -67.83 18.11 -1.29
CA SER A 229 -68.56 17.78 -2.52
C SER A 229 -69.37 16.48 -2.39
N SER A 230 -68.81 15.45 -1.74
CA SER A 230 -69.51 14.18 -1.54
C SER A 230 -70.71 14.26 -0.58
N LEU A 231 -70.67 15.16 0.41
CA LEU A 231 -71.77 15.42 1.34
C LEU A 231 -72.89 16.24 0.70
N ILE A 232 -72.55 17.17 -0.20
CA ILE A 232 -73.55 17.98 -0.96
C ILE A 232 -74.27 17.15 -2.03
N ILE A 233 -73.60 16.14 -2.62
CA ILE A 233 -74.20 15.32 -3.69
C ILE A 233 -75.10 14.19 -3.12
N LYS A 234 -74.91 13.80 -1.86
CA LYS A 234 -75.66 12.69 -1.21
C LYS A 234 -76.74 13.13 -0.20
N GLY A 235 -76.77 14.41 0.18
CA GLY A 235 -77.82 15.00 1.03
C GLY A 235 -78.85 15.72 0.18
#